data_AF-A0A530BFX2-F1
#
_entry.id   AF-A0A530BFX2-F1
#
_cell.length_a   1.000
_cell.length_b   1.000
_cell.length_c   1.000
_cell.angle_alpha   90.00
_cell.angle_beta   90.00
_cell.angle_gamma   90.00
#
_symmetry.space_group_name_H-M   'P 1'
#
loop_
_entity.id
_entity.type
_entity.pdbx_description
1 polymer ?
#
loop_
_entity_poly.entity_id
_entity_poly.type
_entity_poly.pdbx_seq_one_letter_code
_entity_poly.pdbx_strand_id
1 'polypeptide(L)' 'MMSLGVHSEVARLREVLVHRPGLSLNRLTPRNCKGLLFDDVLWVERAGQEHDIFVDALRDRGVLV' A
#
# COMPACT_ATOMS: atom_id res chain seq x y z
N MET A 1 25.75 3.48 7.62
CA MET A 1 24.53 3.09 6.88
C MET A 1 24.24 1.65 7.22
N MET A 2 23.02 1.33 7.66
CA MET A 2 22.62 -0.08 7.81
C MET A 2 22.52 -0.71 6.41
N SER A 3 22.97 -1.96 6.26
CA SER A 3 22.76 -2.71 5.02
C SER A 3 21.29 -3.06 4.90
N LEU A 4 20.71 -2.85 3.72
CA LEU A 4 19.37 -3.37 3.41
C LEU A 4 19.41 -4.90 3.41
N GLY A 5 18.35 -5.53 3.92
CA GLY A 5 18.26 -6.99 3.98
C GLY A 5 16.92 -7.47 4.53
N VAL A 6 16.36 -8.48 3.88
CA VAL A 6 15.19 -9.23 4.35
C VAL A 6 15.67 -10.67 4.61
N HIS A 7 15.61 -11.09 5.87
CA HIS A 7 16.15 -12.39 6.30
C HIS A 7 15.08 -13.35 6.82
N SER A 8 13.83 -12.88 6.92
CA SER A 8 12.69 -13.65 7.40
C SER A 8 11.39 -12.91 7.04
N GLU A 9 10.34 -13.67 6.71
CA GLU A 9 8.99 -13.15 6.45
C GLU A 9 8.15 -12.95 7.73
N VAL A 10 8.62 -13.44 8.89
CA VAL A 10 7.86 -13.45 10.15
C VAL A 10 8.56 -12.76 11.32
N ALA A 11 9.84 -12.44 11.17
CA ALA A 11 10.57 -11.68 12.18
C ALA A 11 10.11 -10.22 12.23
N ARG A 12 10.58 -9.48 13.24
CA ARG A 12 10.22 -8.06 13.42
C ARG A 12 10.61 -7.22 12.20
N LEU A 13 9.61 -6.64 11.54
CA LEU A 13 9.77 -5.67 10.47
C LEU A 13 10.38 -4.37 11.00
N ARG A 14 11.33 -3.79 10.25
CA ARG A 14 12.05 -2.56 10.63
C ARG A 14 11.77 -1.41 9.68
N GLU A 15 11.74 -1.69 8.38
CA GLU A 15 11.54 -0.72 7.32
C GLU A 15 10.73 -1.37 6.20
N VAL A 16 9.81 -0.63 5.61
CA VAL A 16 8.95 -1.09 4.51
C VAL A 16 8.67 0.05 3.56
N LEU A 17 8.61 -0.26 2.27
CA LEU A 17 8.19 0.67 1.24
C LEU A 17 6.69 0.47 0.96
N VAL A 18 5.92 1.55 0.99
CA VAL A 18 4.49 1.55 0.64
C VAL A 18 4.19 2.55 -0.47
N HIS A 19 3.08 2.36 -1.18
CA HIS A 19 2.62 3.28 -2.23
C HIS A 19 1.15 3.62 -2.03
N ARG A 20 0.89 4.89 -1.70
CA ARG A 20 -0.46 5.38 -1.43
C ARG A 20 -1.31 5.37 -2.71
N PRO A 21 -2.56 4.85 -2.67
CA PRO A 21 -3.54 5.00 -3.73
C PRO A 21 -3.68 6.44 -4.22
N GLY A 22 -3.75 6.62 -5.54
CA GLY A 22 -3.76 7.95 -6.15
C GLY A 22 -4.33 7.99 -7.57
N LEU A 23 -3.81 8.91 -8.39
CA LEU A 23 -4.36 9.23 -9.70
C LEU A 23 -4.46 8.03 -10.67
N SER A 24 -3.56 7.06 -10.55
CA SER A 24 -3.59 5.83 -11.36
C SER A 24 -4.92 5.10 -11.21
N LEU A 25 -5.47 5.03 -10.00
CA LEU A 25 -6.72 4.33 -9.70
C LEU A 25 -7.96 5.13 -10.11
N ASN A 26 -7.87 6.47 -10.18
CA ASN A 26 -8.96 7.32 -10.68
C ASN A 26 -9.29 7.08 -12.17
N ARG A 27 -8.42 6.38 -12.90
CA ARG A 27 -8.61 6.03 -14.32
C ARG A 27 -9.28 4.66 -14.50
N LEU A 28 -9.58 3.96 -13.41
CA LEU A 28 -10.32 2.71 -13.46
C LEU A 28 -11.77 2.98 -13.88
N THR A 29 -12.23 2.17 -14.80
CA THR A 29 -13.60 2.15 -15.31
C THR A 29 -14.07 0.70 -15.38
N PRO A 30 -15.38 0.43 -15.39
CA PRO A 30 -15.88 -0.93 -15.51
C PRO A 30 -15.41 -1.65 -16.80
N ARG A 31 -15.03 -0.89 -17.83
CA ARG A 31 -14.53 -1.44 -19.11
C ARG A 31 -13.06 -1.84 -19.07
N ASN A 32 -12.23 -1.19 -18.24
CA ASN A 32 -10.78 -1.40 -18.24
C ASN A 32 -10.26 -2.10 -16.98
N CYS A 33 -11.02 -2.17 -15.88
CA CYS A 33 -10.54 -2.67 -14.59
C CYS A 33 -9.90 -4.07 -14.70
N LYS A 34 -10.61 -5.03 -15.32
CA LYS A 34 -10.10 -6.39 -15.53
C LYS A 34 -8.83 -6.45 -16.37
N GLY A 35 -8.72 -5.58 -17.38
CA GLY A 35 -7.52 -5.46 -18.21
C GLY A 35 -6.34 -4.79 -17.49
N LEU A 36 -6.62 -4.06 -16.40
CA LEU A 36 -5.65 -3.40 -15.54
C LEU A 36 -5.37 -4.19 -14.25
N LEU A 37 -5.77 -5.47 -14.19
CA LEU A 37 -5.56 -6.37 -13.06
C LEU A 37 -6.33 -5.97 -11.79
N PHE A 38 -7.48 -5.29 -11.96
CA PHE A 38 -8.43 -5.00 -10.88
C PHE A 38 -9.73 -5.77 -11.08
N ASP A 39 -10.27 -6.29 -9.98
CA ASP A 39 -11.57 -6.98 -10.00
C ASP A 39 -12.73 -6.00 -10.29
N ASP A 40 -12.65 -4.78 -9.75
CA ASP A 40 -13.67 -3.72 -9.93
C ASP A 40 -13.07 -2.30 -9.80
N VAL A 41 -13.90 -1.27 -10.00
CA VAL A 41 -13.56 0.15 -9.79
C VAL A 41 -13.47 0.46 -8.31
N LEU A 42 -12.43 1.20 -7.92
CA LEU A 42 -12.16 1.55 -6.53
C LEU A 42 -12.68 2.95 -6.19
N TRP A 43 -13.17 3.12 -4.96
CA TRP A 43 -13.38 4.43 -4.37
C TRP A 43 -12.05 4.97 -3.84
N VAL A 44 -11.34 5.72 -4.68
CA VAL A 44 -9.94 6.12 -4.46
C VAL A 44 -9.72 6.92 -3.18
N GLU A 45 -10.65 7.82 -2.84
CA GLU A 45 -10.55 8.61 -1.60
C GLU A 45 -10.59 7.72 -0.36
N ARG A 46 -11.57 6.80 -0.30
CA ARG A 46 -11.69 5.83 0.79
C ARG A 46 -10.49 4.89 0.84
N ALA A 47 -10.02 4.40 -0.31
CA ALA A 47 -8.82 3.57 -0.39
C ALA A 47 -7.57 4.31 0.15
N GLY A 48 -7.48 5.63 -0.10
CA GLY A 48 -6.44 6.48 0.49
C GLY A 48 -6.53 6.55 2.02
N GLN A 49 -7.74 6.75 2.56
CA GLN A 49 -7.97 6.76 4.02
C GLN A 49 -7.63 5.42 4.67
N GLU A 50 -8.06 4.31 4.07
CA GLU A 50 -7.75 2.95 4.54
C GLU A 50 -6.24 2.67 4.48
N HIS A 51 -5.55 3.14 3.44
CA HIS A 51 -4.09 3.06 3.33
C HIS A 51 -3.39 3.91 4.40
N ASP A 52 -3.89 5.10 4.72
CA ASP A 52 -3.32 5.94 5.77
C ASP A 52 -3.42 5.26 7.15
N ILE A 53 -4.58 4.64 7.46
CA ILE A 53 -4.77 3.81 8.66
C ILE A 53 -3.77 2.64 8.71
N PHE A 54 -3.53 1.98 7.58
CA PHE A 54 -2.55 0.89 7.50
C PHE A 54 -1.12 1.38 7.80
N VAL A 55 -0.73 2.52 7.24
CA VAL A 55 0.59 3.12 7.48
C VAL A 55 0.75 3.56 8.93
N ASP A 56 -0.28 4.15 9.53
CA ASP A 56 -0.25 4.57 10.93
C ASP A 56 -0.10 3.36 11.86
N ALA A 57 -0.78 2.24 11.58
CA ALA A 57 -0.62 1.01 12.34
C ALA A 57 0.83 0.44 12.30
N LEU A 58 1.56 0.65 11.19
CA LEU A 58 2.97 0.29 11.07
C LEU A 58 3.86 1.24 11.88
N ARG A 59 3.62 2.54 11.77
CA ARG A 59 4.36 3.59 12.51
C ARG A 59 4.20 3.45 14.01
N ASP A 60 3.00 3.14 14.49
CA ASP A 60 2.71 2.88 15.92
C ASP A 60 3.53 1.70 16.47
N ARG A 61 3.96 0.77 15.62
CA ARG A 61 4.83 -0.37 15.97
C ARG A 61 6.32 -0.05 15.83
N GLY A 62 6.66 1.19 15.49
CA GLY A 62 8.02 1.67 15.27
C GLY A 62 8.65 1.19 13.96
N VAL A 63 7.84 0.86 12.96
CA VAL A 63 8.31 0.53 11.61
C VAL A 63 8.54 1.83 10.83
N LEU A 64 9.67 1.91 10.12
CA LEU A 64 9.93 2.99 9.17
C LEU A 64 9.13 2.73 7.88
N VAL A 65 8.33 3.71 7.47
CA VAL A 65 7.44 3.64 6.30
C VAL A 65 7.67 4.85 5.40
#